data_AF-A0A2K8KD86-F1
#
_entry.id   AF-A0A2K8KD86-F1
#
_cell.length_a   1.000
_cell.length_b   1.000
_cell.length_c   1.000
_cell.angle_alpha   90.00
_cell.angle_beta   90.00
_cell.angle_gamma   90.00
#
_symmetry.space_group_name_H-M   'P 1'
#
loop_
_entity.id
_entity.type
_entity.pdbx_description
1 polymer ?
#
loop_
_entity_poly.entity_id
_entity_poly.type
_entity_poly.pdbx_seq_one_letter_code
_entity_poly.pdbx_strand_id
1 'polypeptide(L)'
;MPEQIPEFAVRTDRGADVFRRVDTPSERRHHYECIATVFEEGGAPQVIAYHQQARQNPERMIAAATRLREMTALGHVFSLGDPRSYPVPDTPRARLELLLYLDFFRQWQIKELEIARITNLIQSGGQLKPPDISRLFRLLLDYNQLSHAPFFIEAFLPYLLHISQQKKDDRWQNAAYSLRMVGDLQLRAGQAKSSLASYEASIALGDNAFRRGLAVQAAYAAGDKGAALHHIENYERQWRLPEPLAKIKTAITSPDPGEPI
;
A
#
# COMPACT_ATOMS: atom_id res chain seq x y z
N MET A 1 19.14 -22.19 -6.17
CA MET A 1 17.93 -21.44 -5.76
C MET A 1 17.50 -20.64 -6.97
N PRO A 2 16.27 -20.78 -7.51
CA PRO A 2 15.82 -19.87 -8.56
C PRO A 2 15.93 -18.46 -8.01
N GLU A 3 16.68 -17.62 -8.72
CA GLU A 3 16.99 -16.25 -8.32
C GLU A 3 15.65 -15.52 -8.11
N GLN A 4 15.34 -15.19 -6.85
CA GLN A 4 14.09 -14.53 -6.49
C GLN A 4 13.99 -13.23 -7.30
N ILE A 5 12.89 -13.03 -8.04
CA ILE A 5 12.72 -11.83 -8.88
C ILE A 5 12.95 -10.60 -7.99
N PRO A 6 13.96 -9.76 -8.30
CA PRO A 6 14.36 -8.69 -7.41
C PRO A 6 13.26 -7.65 -7.30
N GLU A 7 13.18 -6.99 -6.14
CA GLU A 7 12.39 -5.77 -6.02
C GLU A 7 12.92 -4.72 -7.01
N PHE A 8 12.00 -3.94 -7.58
CA PHE A 8 12.33 -2.83 -8.47
C PHE A 8 11.52 -1.60 -8.05
N ALA A 9 11.94 -0.42 -8.46
CA ALA A 9 11.33 0.83 -8.02
C ALA A 9 10.83 1.66 -9.20
N VAL A 10 9.78 2.43 -9.02
CA VAL A 10 9.29 3.40 -10.01
C VAL A 10 9.21 4.77 -9.37
N ARG A 11 9.65 5.79 -10.09
CA ARG A 11 9.63 7.17 -9.59
C ARG A 11 8.21 7.70 -9.57
N THR A 12 7.86 8.36 -8.47
CA THR A 12 6.59 9.06 -8.25
C THR A 12 6.88 10.50 -7.80
N ASP A 13 5.81 11.27 -7.61
CA ASP A 13 5.84 12.62 -7.04
C ASP A 13 6.33 12.65 -5.58
N ARG A 14 6.13 11.55 -4.84
CA ARG A 14 6.48 11.44 -3.41
C ARG A 14 7.79 10.71 -3.14
N GLY A 15 8.44 10.15 -4.17
CA GLY A 15 9.68 9.39 -4.03
C GLY A 15 9.83 8.30 -5.09
N ALA A 16 10.30 7.13 -4.66
CA ALA A 16 10.41 5.92 -5.47
C ALA A 16 9.59 4.81 -4.80
N ASP A 17 8.50 4.41 -5.45
CA ASP A 17 7.68 3.30 -5.00
C ASP A 17 8.36 1.99 -5.37
N VAL A 18 8.55 1.12 -4.38
CA VAL A 18 9.19 -0.18 -4.55
C VAL A 18 8.12 -1.25 -4.72
N PHE A 19 8.24 -1.99 -5.80
CA PHE A 19 7.33 -3.04 -6.21
C PHE A 19 7.98 -4.41 -6.11
N ARG A 20 7.14 -5.39 -5.79
CA ARG A 20 7.46 -6.80 -5.86
C ARG A 20 6.50 -7.48 -6.82
N ARG A 21 7.04 -8.36 -7.66
CA ARG A 21 6.25 -9.30 -8.44
C ARG A 21 5.83 -10.47 -7.56
N VAL A 22 4.54 -10.77 -7.56
CA VAL A 22 3.96 -11.92 -6.86
C VAL A 22 3.44 -12.89 -7.90
N ASP A 23 4.11 -14.03 -8.02
CA ASP A 23 3.65 -15.10 -8.88
C ASP A 23 2.55 -15.90 -8.17
N THR A 24 1.48 -16.21 -8.90
CA THR A 24 0.38 -17.07 -8.44
C THR A 24 0.42 -18.35 -9.29
N PRO A 25 1.17 -19.39 -8.87
CA PRO A 25 1.48 -20.54 -9.73
C PRO A 25 0.24 -21.27 -10.24
N SER A 26 -0.81 -21.35 -9.42
CA SER A 26 -2.09 -21.98 -9.76
C SER A 26 -2.82 -21.30 -10.91
N GLU A 27 -2.59 -20.00 -11.14
CA GLU A 27 -3.30 -19.21 -12.13
C GLU A 27 -2.46 -18.91 -13.38
N ARG A 28 -1.18 -19.29 -13.38
CA ARG A 28 -0.19 -18.87 -14.41
C ARG A 28 -0.22 -17.36 -14.63
N ARG A 29 -0.48 -16.61 -13.57
CA ARG A 29 -0.58 -15.15 -13.54
C ARG A 29 0.35 -14.62 -12.46
N HIS A 30 0.78 -13.40 -12.64
CA HIS A 30 1.48 -12.63 -11.64
C HIS A 30 0.80 -11.27 -11.50
N HIS A 31 0.94 -10.68 -10.33
CA HIS A 31 0.57 -9.30 -10.07
C HIS A 31 1.75 -8.58 -9.41
N TYR A 32 1.60 -7.27 -9.29
CA TYR A 32 2.58 -6.42 -8.66
C TYR A 32 1.97 -5.80 -7.42
N GLU A 33 2.79 -5.63 -6.38
CA GLU A 33 2.39 -4.99 -5.14
C GLU A 33 3.42 -3.92 -4.78
N CYS A 34 2.96 -2.70 -4.54
CA CYS A 34 3.76 -1.67 -3.89
C CYS A 34 3.96 -2.04 -2.43
N ILE A 35 5.21 -2.32 -2.07
CA ILE A 35 5.59 -2.79 -0.73
C ILE A 35 6.25 -1.72 0.13
N ALA A 36 6.76 -0.64 -0.48
CA ALA A 36 7.34 0.51 0.21
C ALA A 36 7.40 1.74 -0.70
N THR A 37 7.59 2.91 -0.11
CA THR A 37 8.03 4.12 -0.80
C THR A 37 9.34 4.58 -0.17
N VAL A 38 10.34 4.88 -1.01
CA VAL A 38 11.64 5.44 -0.60
C VAL A 38 11.69 6.90 -1.02
N PHE A 39 12.03 7.80 -0.12
CA PHE A 39 12.17 9.23 -0.41
C PHE A 39 13.41 9.78 0.28
N GLU A 40 13.89 10.92 -0.19
CA GLU A 40 15.07 11.58 0.38
C GLU A 40 14.59 12.67 1.35
N GLU A 41 15.00 12.59 2.61
CA GLU A 41 14.71 13.61 3.63
C GLU A 41 16.02 13.96 4.35
N GLY A 42 16.38 15.25 4.37
CA GLY A 42 17.63 15.71 4.96
C GLY A 42 18.90 15.12 4.31
N GLY A 43 18.82 14.67 3.06
CA GLY A 43 19.94 14.04 2.33
C GLY A 43 20.18 12.57 2.68
N ALA A 44 19.28 11.94 3.45
CA ALA A 44 19.31 10.52 3.74
C ALA A 44 18.05 9.83 3.21
N PRO A 45 18.16 8.61 2.66
CA PRO A 45 17.00 7.86 2.20
C PRO A 45 16.17 7.37 3.38
N GLN A 46 14.88 7.65 3.34
CA GLN A 46 13.87 7.17 4.28
C GLN A 46 12.97 6.15 3.59
N VAL A 47 12.52 5.14 4.34
CA VAL A 47 11.67 4.06 3.84
C VAL A 47 10.36 4.04 4.61
N ILE A 48 9.25 4.31 3.92
CA ILE A 48 7.91 3.96 4.44
C ILE A 48 7.56 2.59 3.90
N ALA A 49 7.61 1.57 4.78
CA ALA A 49 7.31 0.19 4.42
C ALA A 49 5.84 -0.18 4.70
N TYR A 50 5.16 -0.65 3.66
CA TYR A 50 3.76 -1.08 3.72
C TYR A 50 3.63 -2.57 4.04
N HIS A 51 4.62 -3.37 3.65
CA HIS A 51 4.69 -4.80 3.94
C HIS A 51 5.73 -5.16 5.01
N GLN A 52 5.50 -6.25 5.74
CA GLN A 52 6.42 -6.75 6.77
C GLN A 52 7.81 -7.04 6.22
N GLN A 53 7.91 -7.66 5.04
CA GLN A 53 9.21 -7.96 4.42
C GLN A 53 10.02 -6.68 4.14
N ALA A 54 9.37 -5.61 3.69
CA ALA A 54 10.01 -4.31 3.48
C ALA A 54 10.44 -3.67 4.80
N ARG A 55 9.66 -3.81 5.88
CA ARG A 55 10.04 -3.33 7.23
C ARG A 55 11.26 -4.05 7.78
N GLN A 56 11.39 -5.34 7.49
CA GLN A 56 12.50 -6.18 7.95
C GLN A 56 13.78 -5.96 7.14
N ASN A 57 13.68 -5.44 5.91
CA ASN A 57 14.80 -5.29 4.98
C ASN A 57 14.75 -3.91 4.29
N PRO A 58 14.80 -2.79 5.04
CA PRO A 58 14.74 -1.44 4.47
C PRO A 58 15.89 -1.16 3.49
N GLU A 59 17.06 -1.73 3.71
CA GLU A 59 18.24 -1.61 2.84
C GLU A 59 17.98 -2.17 1.43
N ARG A 60 17.16 -3.22 1.30
CA ARG A 60 16.74 -3.73 -0.01
C ARG A 60 15.87 -2.75 -0.77
N MET A 61 15.00 -2.01 -0.06
CA MET A 61 14.14 -0.98 -0.65
C MET A 61 14.99 0.18 -1.16
N ILE A 62 15.93 0.65 -0.34
CA ILE A 62 16.90 1.70 -0.70
C ILE A 62 17.72 1.25 -1.91
N ALA A 63 18.21 0.01 -1.91
CA ALA A 63 18.96 -0.54 -3.04
C ALA A 63 18.11 -0.59 -4.33
N ALA A 64 16.82 -0.92 -4.24
CA ALA A 64 15.92 -0.89 -5.40
C ALA A 64 15.73 0.53 -5.96
N ALA A 65 15.53 1.52 -5.08
CA ALA A 65 15.42 2.93 -5.47
C ALA A 65 16.74 3.47 -6.07
N THR A 66 17.90 3.07 -5.53
CA THR A 66 19.21 3.42 -6.10
C THR A 66 19.40 2.80 -7.48
N ARG A 67 19.08 1.51 -7.65
CA ARG A 67 19.16 0.85 -8.98
C ARG A 67 18.31 1.56 -10.03
N LEU A 68 17.08 1.99 -9.68
CA LEU A 68 16.24 2.79 -10.57
C LEU A 68 16.96 4.04 -11.07
N ARG A 69 17.69 4.76 -10.20
CA ARG A 69 18.42 5.98 -10.56
C ARG A 69 19.64 5.71 -11.43
N GLU A 70 20.31 4.59 -11.21
CA GLU A 70 21.50 4.18 -11.95
C GLU A 70 21.17 3.54 -13.32
N MET A 71 19.92 3.08 -13.51
CA MET A 71 19.51 2.39 -14.73
C MET A 71 19.27 3.36 -15.89
N THR A 72 20.35 3.65 -16.62
CA THR A 72 20.35 4.53 -17.82
C THR A 72 19.32 4.12 -18.87
N ALA A 73 19.05 2.83 -19.03
CA ALA A 73 18.08 2.29 -19.99
C ALA A 73 16.65 2.82 -19.79
N LEU A 74 16.25 3.15 -18.55
CA LEU A 74 14.91 3.67 -18.26
C LEU A 74 14.76 5.16 -18.58
N GLY A 75 15.87 5.90 -18.56
CA GLY A 75 15.90 7.30 -19.00
C GLY A 75 16.15 7.47 -20.50
N HIS A 76 16.33 6.37 -21.23
CA HIS A 76 16.66 6.42 -22.66
C HIS A 76 15.45 6.86 -23.49
N VAL A 77 15.63 7.91 -24.29
CA VAL A 77 14.62 8.35 -25.26
C VAL A 77 14.65 7.39 -26.45
N PHE A 78 13.52 6.76 -26.75
CA PHE A 78 13.37 5.90 -27.92
C PHE A 78 12.13 6.28 -28.73
N SER A 79 12.13 5.89 -30.01
CA SER A 79 11.00 6.02 -30.92
C SER A 79 10.45 4.64 -31.25
N LEU A 80 9.15 4.42 -31.05
CA LEU A 80 8.47 3.15 -31.36
C LEU A 80 8.64 2.70 -32.82
N GLY A 81 8.87 3.64 -33.75
CA GLY A 81 9.07 3.35 -35.18
C GLY A 81 10.52 3.09 -35.58
N ASP A 82 11.50 3.29 -34.69
CA ASP A 82 12.92 3.05 -34.98
C ASP A 82 13.53 2.09 -33.96
N PRO A 83 13.62 0.79 -34.28
CA PRO A 83 14.21 -0.22 -33.39
C PRO A 83 15.65 0.08 -32.96
N ARG A 84 16.39 0.89 -33.73
CA ARG A 84 17.78 1.25 -33.39
C ARG A 84 17.87 2.24 -32.23
N SER A 85 16.77 2.94 -31.96
CA SER A 85 16.66 3.84 -30.81
C SER A 85 16.29 3.12 -29.51
N TYR A 86 16.07 1.80 -29.54
CA TYR A 86 15.64 1.07 -28.35
C TYR A 86 16.80 0.93 -27.37
N PRO A 87 16.56 1.06 -26.06
CA PRO A 87 17.61 0.87 -25.08
C PRO A 87 18.17 -0.56 -25.17
N VAL A 88 19.49 -0.67 -25.29
CA VAL A 88 20.21 -1.95 -25.26
C VAL A 88 21.08 -1.97 -24.01
N PRO A 89 20.63 -2.59 -22.90
CA PRO A 89 21.44 -2.66 -21.70
C PRO A 89 22.71 -3.50 -21.91
N ASP A 90 23.82 -3.02 -21.36
CA ASP A 90 25.17 -3.59 -21.57
C ASP A 90 25.39 -4.90 -20.79
N THR A 91 24.56 -5.18 -19.79
CA THR A 91 24.70 -6.39 -18.95
C THR A 91 23.47 -7.29 -19.05
N PRO A 92 23.62 -8.63 -18.95
CA PRO A 92 22.47 -9.56 -18.91
C PRO A 92 21.47 -9.20 -17.81
N ARG A 93 21.95 -8.79 -16.63
CA ARG A 93 21.10 -8.35 -15.52
C ARG A 93 20.25 -7.14 -15.88
N ALA A 94 20.85 -6.09 -16.45
CA ALA A 94 20.12 -4.89 -16.84
C ALA A 94 19.10 -5.17 -17.96
N ARG A 95 19.36 -6.16 -18.83
CA ARG A 95 18.37 -6.64 -19.81
C ARG A 95 17.17 -7.31 -19.13
N LEU A 96 17.41 -8.18 -18.15
CA LEU A 96 16.33 -8.82 -17.38
C LEU A 96 15.52 -7.78 -16.59
N GLU A 97 16.18 -6.82 -15.95
CA GLU A 97 15.52 -5.71 -15.26
C GLU A 97 14.68 -4.88 -16.24
N LEU A 98 15.19 -4.56 -17.43
CA LEU A 98 14.43 -3.82 -18.44
C LEU A 98 13.16 -4.59 -18.86
N LEU A 99 13.25 -5.90 -19.07
CA LEU A 99 12.10 -6.74 -19.37
C LEU A 99 11.07 -6.76 -18.22
N LEU A 100 11.53 -6.78 -16.98
CA LEU A 100 10.66 -6.67 -15.79
C LEU A 100 9.92 -5.33 -15.77
N TYR A 101 10.62 -4.22 -16.03
CA TYR A 101 10.00 -2.90 -16.14
C TYR A 101 8.97 -2.82 -17.27
N LEU A 102 9.29 -3.36 -18.45
CA LEU A 102 8.36 -3.37 -19.59
C LEU A 102 7.09 -4.16 -19.27
N ASP A 103 7.22 -5.34 -18.65
CA ASP A 103 6.06 -6.12 -18.22
C ASP A 103 5.24 -5.40 -17.14
N PHE A 104 5.91 -4.77 -16.17
CA PHE A 104 5.25 -3.95 -15.16
C PHE A 104 4.49 -2.78 -15.76
N PHE A 105 5.10 -1.98 -16.64
CA PHE A 105 4.44 -0.83 -17.25
C PHE A 105 3.28 -1.24 -18.15
N ARG A 106 3.36 -2.38 -18.83
CA ARG A 106 2.22 -2.96 -19.53
C ARG A 106 1.07 -3.24 -18.57
N GLN A 107 1.34 -3.90 -17.43
CA GLN A 107 0.29 -4.17 -16.42
C GLN A 107 -0.26 -2.88 -15.83
N TRP A 108 0.61 -1.91 -15.50
CA TRP A 108 0.22 -0.59 -15.02
C TRP A 108 -0.76 0.08 -15.99
N GLN A 109 -0.45 0.14 -17.29
CA GLN A 109 -1.33 0.75 -18.30
C GLN A 109 -2.70 0.06 -18.38
N ILE A 110 -2.76 -1.27 -18.27
CA ILE A 110 -4.03 -2.01 -18.19
C ILE A 110 -4.83 -1.56 -16.96
N LYS A 111 -4.15 -1.33 -15.83
CA LYS A 111 -4.79 -0.87 -14.59
C LYS A 111 -5.26 0.57 -14.65
N GLU A 112 -4.53 1.46 -15.33
CA GLU A 112 -4.97 2.83 -15.61
C GLU A 112 -6.26 2.85 -16.45
N LEU A 113 -6.32 2.01 -17.49
CA LEU A 113 -7.53 1.88 -18.30
C LEU A 113 -8.70 1.33 -17.46
N GLU A 114 -8.44 0.40 -16.55
CA GLU A 114 -9.44 -0.13 -15.63
C GLU A 114 -9.96 0.94 -14.65
N ILE A 115 -9.06 1.74 -14.06
CA ILE A 115 -9.40 2.90 -13.22
C ILE A 115 -10.26 3.88 -14.03
N ALA A 116 -9.82 4.31 -15.20
CA ALA A 116 -10.53 5.26 -16.04
C ALA A 116 -11.94 4.76 -16.43
N ARG A 117 -12.06 3.47 -16.78
CA ARG A 117 -13.35 2.84 -17.08
C ARG A 117 -14.30 2.89 -15.88
N ILE A 118 -13.80 2.58 -14.69
CA ILE A 118 -14.60 2.59 -13.45
C ILE A 118 -14.97 4.03 -13.06
N THR A 119 -14.05 4.98 -13.21
CA THR A 119 -14.34 6.42 -13.02
C THR A 119 -15.51 6.85 -13.91
N ASN A 120 -15.46 6.54 -15.21
CA ASN A 120 -16.52 6.87 -16.16
C ASN A 120 -17.85 6.18 -15.80
N LEU A 121 -17.80 4.92 -15.34
CA LEU A 121 -18.99 4.20 -14.87
C LEU A 121 -19.66 4.94 -13.69
N ILE A 122 -18.88 5.36 -12.69
CA ILE A 122 -19.41 6.04 -11.51
C ILE A 122 -19.96 7.43 -11.88
N GLN A 123 -19.22 8.17 -12.70
CA GLN A 123 -19.63 9.51 -13.15
C GLN A 123 -20.91 9.48 -14.01
N SER A 124 -21.17 8.38 -14.71
CA SER A 124 -22.42 8.17 -15.47
C SER A 124 -23.58 7.62 -14.61
N GLY A 125 -23.42 7.52 -13.29
CA GLY A 125 -24.44 7.01 -12.37
C GLY A 125 -24.49 5.49 -12.25
N GLY A 126 -23.52 4.78 -12.83
CA GLY A 126 -23.36 3.35 -12.67
C GLY A 126 -22.95 2.95 -11.25
N GLN A 127 -23.19 1.69 -10.90
CA GLN A 127 -22.87 1.13 -9.58
C GLN A 127 -21.89 -0.04 -9.71
N LEU A 128 -21.05 -0.22 -8.69
CA LEU A 128 -20.21 -1.41 -8.54
C LEU A 128 -20.83 -2.38 -7.54
N LYS A 129 -20.64 -3.68 -7.79
CA LYS A 129 -20.98 -4.72 -6.82
C LYS A 129 -19.90 -4.76 -5.72
N PRO A 130 -20.21 -5.26 -4.50
CA PRO A 130 -19.25 -5.32 -3.41
C PRO A 130 -17.90 -5.99 -3.74
N PRO A 131 -17.85 -7.12 -4.49
CA PRO A 131 -16.57 -7.71 -4.90
C PRO A 131 -15.76 -6.84 -5.85
N ASP A 132 -16.41 -5.98 -6.65
CA ASP A 132 -15.73 -5.08 -7.58
C ASP A 132 -15.18 -3.85 -6.84
N ILE A 133 -15.86 -3.40 -5.77
CA ILE A 133 -15.34 -2.36 -4.87
C ILE A 133 -14.06 -2.84 -4.18
N SER A 134 -14.04 -4.08 -3.67
CA SER A 134 -12.86 -4.62 -3.01
C SER A 134 -11.69 -4.80 -4.00
N ARG A 135 -11.96 -5.28 -5.21
CA ARG A 135 -10.96 -5.37 -6.29
C ARG A 135 -10.39 -4.01 -6.69
N LEU A 136 -11.24 -2.99 -6.78
CA LEU A 136 -10.82 -1.63 -7.08
C LEU A 136 -9.85 -1.09 -6.02
N PHE A 137 -10.21 -1.16 -4.74
CA PHE A 137 -9.30 -0.67 -3.68
C PHE A 137 -8.01 -1.48 -3.60
N ARG A 138 -8.06 -2.78 -3.91
CA ARG A 138 -6.85 -3.60 -4.02
C ARG A 138 -5.96 -3.11 -5.17
N LEU A 139 -6.53 -2.84 -6.34
CA LEU A 139 -5.81 -2.28 -7.48
C LEU A 139 -5.13 -0.96 -7.12
N LEU A 140 -5.85 -0.05 -6.46
CA LEU A 140 -5.30 1.24 -6.02
C LEU A 140 -4.14 1.05 -5.04
N LEU A 141 -4.26 0.11 -4.11
CA LEU A 141 -3.22 -0.18 -3.11
C LEU A 141 -1.98 -0.82 -3.74
N ASP A 142 -2.19 -1.76 -4.65
CA ASP A 142 -1.14 -2.53 -5.33
C ASP A 142 -0.26 -1.66 -6.21
N TYR A 143 -0.84 -0.64 -6.84
CA TYR A 143 -0.13 0.32 -7.68
C TYR A 143 0.13 1.66 -6.99
N ASN A 144 -0.15 1.76 -5.69
CA ASN A 144 0.00 2.97 -4.88
C ASN A 144 -0.63 4.23 -5.51
N GLN A 145 -1.84 4.08 -6.06
CA GLN A 145 -2.57 5.09 -6.82
C GLN A 145 -3.26 6.11 -5.89
N LEU A 146 -2.46 6.78 -5.06
CA LEU A 146 -2.94 7.68 -4.02
C LEU A 146 -3.62 8.94 -4.59
N SER A 147 -3.27 9.37 -5.81
CA SER A 147 -3.93 10.47 -6.52
C SER A 147 -5.36 10.14 -6.92
N HIS A 148 -5.65 8.88 -7.25
CA HIS A 148 -6.98 8.42 -7.66
C HIS A 148 -7.83 7.99 -6.46
N ALA A 149 -7.21 7.59 -5.35
CA ALA A 149 -7.92 7.06 -4.19
C ALA A 149 -9.02 7.99 -3.62
N PRO A 150 -8.83 9.32 -3.48
CA PRO A 150 -9.86 10.20 -2.91
C PRO A 150 -11.20 10.11 -3.63
N PHE A 151 -11.21 10.06 -4.96
CA PHE A 151 -12.44 9.95 -5.76
C PHE A 151 -13.24 8.69 -5.41
N PHE A 152 -12.57 7.54 -5.30
CA PHE A 152 -13.24 6.28 -5.00
C PHE A 152 -13.60 6.13 -3.52
N ILE A 153 -12.78 6.69 -2.62
CA ILE A 153 -13.09 6.74 -1.19
C ILE A 153 -14.37 7.56 -1.00
N GLU A 154 -14.48 8.74 -1.60
CA GLU A 154 -15.68 9.57 -1.55
C GLU A 154 -16.92 8.82 -2.08
N ALA A 155 -16.77 8.14 -3.21
CA ALA A 155 -17.87 7.40 -3.84
C ALA A 155 -18.37 6.21 -3.00
N PHE A 156 -17.48 5.48 -2.30
CA PHE A 156 -17.84 4.19 -1.69
C PHE A 156 -17.79 4.15 -0.16
N LEU A 157 -17.05 5.05 0.49
CA LEU A 157 -16.92 5.02 1.96
C LEU A 157 -18.27 5.15 2.68
N PRO A 158 -19.22 6.03 2.29
CA PRO A 158 -20.52 6.10 2.97
C PRO A 158 -21.28 4.76 2.97
N TYR A 159 -21.27 4.05 1.84
CA TYR A 159 -21.88 2.72 1.72
C TYR A 159 -21.19 1.68 2.62
N LEU A 160 -19.85 1.68 2.63
CA LEU A 160 -19.08 0.75 3.46
C LEU A 160 -19.28 1.01 4.95
N LEU A 161 -19.34 2.28 5.37
CA LEU A 161 -19.63 2.65 6.76
C LEU A 161 -21.05 2.24 7.17
N HIS A 162 -22.03 2.38 6.28
CA HIS A 162 -23.40 1.92 6.53
C HIS A 162 -23.45 0.41 6.79
N ILE A 163 -22.74 -0.39 6.00
CA ILE A 163 -22.62 -1.84 6.22
C ILE A 163 -21.98 -2.13 7.59
N SER A 164 -20.90 -1.42 7.93
CA SER A 164 -20.20 -1.55 9.21
C SER A 164 -21.12 -1.27 10.40
N GLN A 165 -21.89 -0.18 10.35
CA GLN A 165 -22.85 0.19 11.41
C GLN A 165 -23.93 -0.86 11.60
N GLN A 166 -24.38 -1.51 10.51
CA GLN A 166 -25.32 -2.61 10.58
C GLN A 166 -24.70 -3.92 11.07
N LYS A 167 -23.37 -4.01 11.14
CA LYS A 167 -22.60 -5.22 11.44
C LYS A 167 -22.98 -6.39 10.53
N LYS A 168 -23.32 -6.10 9.28
CA LYS A 168 -23.81 -7.08 8.29
C LYS A 168 -22.87 -7.13 7.09
N ASP A 169 -21.71 -7.77 7.25
CA ASP A 169 -20.86 -8.05 6.10
C ASP A 169 -21.46 -9.16 5.23
N ASP A 170 -21.01 -9.25 3.99
CA ASP A 170 -21.33 -10.38 3.14
C ASP A 170 -20.53 -11.63 3.54
N ARG A 171 -20.90 -12.78 2.98
CA ARG A 171 -20.24 -14.07 3.25
C ARG A 171 -18.73 -14.04 2.99
N TRP A 172 -18.25 -13.13 2.14
CA TRP A 172 -16.87 -13.02 1.70
C TRP A 172 -16.10 -11.88 2.38
N GLN A 173 -16.73 -11.20 3.35
CA GLN A 173 -16.17 -10.06 4.07
C GLN A 173 -15.69 -8.91 3.17
N ASN A 174 -16.37 -8.68 2.04
CA ASN A 174 -15.93 -7.66 1.08
C ASN A 174 -15.92 -6.26 1.70
N ALA A 175 -16.87 -5.93 2.58
CA ALA A 175 -16.95 -4.59 3.16
C ALA A 175 -15.82 -4.37 4.17
N ALA A 176 -15.57 -5.33 5.07
CA ALA A 176 -14.46 -5.23 6.00
C ALA A 176 -13.11 -5.19 5.27
N TYR A 177 -12.94 -5.99 4.21
CA TYR A 177 -11.72 -5.98 3.42
C TYR A 177 -11.52 -4.64 2.70
N SER A 178 -12.59 -4.06 2.14
CA SER A 178 -12.55 -2.74 1.49
C SER A 178 -12.22 -1.62 2.47
N LEU A 179 -12.87 -1.58 3.64
CA LEU A 179 -12.60 -0.59 4.70
C LEU A 179 -11.15 -0.64 5.17
N ARG A 180 -10.59 -1.85 5.32
CA ARG A 180 -9.17 -2.02 5.62
C ARG A 180 -8.28 -1.39 4.54
N MET A 181 -8.56 -1.64 3.26
CA MET A 181 -7.76 -1.07 2.16
C MET A 181 -7.92 0.45 2.05
N VAL A 182 -9.12 0.98 2.33
CA VAL A 182 -9.34 2.44 2.47
C VAL A 182 -8.47 3.00 3.59
N GLY A 183 -8.43 2.35 4.75
CA GLY A 183 -7.55 2.71 5.86
C GLY A 183 -6.08 2.71 5.45
N ASP A 184 -5.62 1.69 4.71
CA ASP A 184 -4.25 1.62 4.21
C ASP A 184 -3.95 2.80 3.26
N LEU A 185 -4.82 3.07 2.27
CA LEU A 185 -4.66 4.18 1.32
C LEU A 185 -4.62 5.54 2.03
N GLN A 186 -5.51 5.76 2.99
CA GLN A 186 -5.53 6.97 3.81
C GLN A 186 -4.26 7.13 4.62
N LEU A 187 -3.75 6.05 5.23
CA LEU A 187 -2.50 6.10 6.00
C LEU A 187 -1.32 6.44 5.10
N ARG A 188 -1.23 5.82 3.90
CA ARG A 188 -0.20 6.14 2.90
C ARG A 188 -0.31 7.59 2.43
N ALA A 189 -1.52 8.13 2.34
CA ALA A 189 -1.77 9.54 2.03
C ALA A 189 -1.51 10.51 3.21
N GLY A 190 -1.05 10.03 4.36
CA GLY A 190 -0.81 10.85 5.55
C GLY A 190 -2.07 11.23 6.33
N GLN A 191 -3.22 10.63 6.01
CA GLN A 191 -4.52 10.91 6.61
C GLN A 191 -4.79 9.97 7.80
N ALA A 192 -3.92 10.00 8.81
CA ALA A 192 -3.93 9.02 9.90
C ALA A 192 -5.27 8.96 10.69
N LYS A 193 -5.93 10.10 10.93
CA LYS A 193 -7.25 10.13 11.60
C LYS A 193 -8.34 9.43 10.79
N SER A 194 -8.43 9.73 9.49
CA SER A 194 -9.38 9.08 8.59
C SER A 194 -9.10 7.58 8.46
N SER A 195 -7.81 7.22 8.41
CA SER A 195 -7.35 5.84 8.39
C SER A 195 -7.80 5.06 9.63
N LEU A 196 -7.61 5.62 10.82
CA LEU A 196 -8.08 5.04 12.08
C LEU A 196 -9.58 4.73 12.03
N ALA A 197 -10.42 5.71 11.65
CA ALA A 197 -11.86 5.52 11.55
C ALA A 197 -12.24 4.38 10.58
N SER A 198 -11.50 4.24 9.47
CA SER A 198 -11.73 3.18 8.49
C SER A 198 -11.33 1.80 9.03
N TYR A 199 -10.23 1.72 9.79
CA TYR A 199 -9.85 0.47 10.47
C TYR A 199 -10.83 0.09 11.58
N GLU A 200 -11.33 1.04 12.37
CA GLU A 200 -12.35 0.80 13.39
C GLU A 200 -13.64 0.26 12.76
N ALA A 201 -14.09 0.86 11.66
CA ALA A 201 -15.22 0.37 10.89
C ALA A 201 -14.97 -1.05 10.34
N SER A 202 -13.75 -1.37 9.91
CA SER A 202 -13.39 -2.73 9.49
C SER A 202 -13.41 -3.73 10.67
N ILE A 203 -12.96 -3.32 11.85
CA ILE A 203 -12.95 -4.15 13.07
C ILE A 203 -14.39 -4.46 13.52
N ALA A 204 -15.31 -3.51 13.41
CA ALA A 204 -16.72 -3.70 13.77
C ALA A 204 -17.41 -4.83 12.96
N LEU A 205 -16.91 -5.13 11.75
CA LEU A 205 -17.39 -6.23 10.90
C LEU A 205 -16.65 -7.55 11.14
N GLY A 206 -15.52 -7.52 11.85
CA GLY A 206 -14.75 -8.70 12.20
C GLY A 206 -13.43 -8.32 12.85
N ASP A 207 -13.30 -8.62 14.12
CA ASP A 207 -12.09 -8.32 14.88
C ASP A 207 -11.02 -9.38 14.62
N ASN A 208 -9.78 -8.94 14.42
CA ASN A 208 -8.62 -9.82 14.37
C ASN A 208 -7.35 -9.04 14.68
N ALA A 209 -6.30 -9.78 15.06
CA ALA A 209 -4.98 -9.24 15.36
C ALA A 209 -4.46 -8.29 14.27
N PHE A 210 -4.60 -8.65 12.99
CA PHE A 210 -4.08 -7.83 11.91
C PHE A 210 -4.76 -6.45 11.83
N ARG A 211 -6.10 -6.40 11.82
CA ARG A 211 -6.87 -5.15 11.77
C ARG A 211 -6.64 -4.29 13.01
N ARG A 212 -6.57 -4.90 14.20
CA ARG A 212 -6.23 -4.20 15.45
C ARG A 212 -4.83 -3.60 15.41
N GLY A 213 -3.84 -4.34 14.90
CA GLY A 213 -2.49 -3.82 14.75
C GLY A 213 -2.42 -2.60 13.82
N LEU A 214 -3.19 -2.59 12.73
CA LEU A 214 -3.31 -1.44 11.83
C LEU A 214 -3.98 -0.24 12.53
N ALA A 215 -5.04 -0.46 13.32
CA ALA A 215 -5.68 0.59 14.10
C ALA A 215 -4.73 1.22 15.14
N VAL A 216 -3.91 0.41 15.84
CA VAL A 216 -2.87 0.92 16.75
C VAL A 216 -1.89 1.83 16.02
N GLN A 217 -1.42 1.41 14.84
CA GLN A 217 -0.47 2.19 14.03
C GLN A 217 -1.10 3.51 13.56
N ALA A 218 -2.35 3.47 13.09
CA ALA A 218 -3.07 4.66 12.64
C ALA A 218 -3.34 5.64 13.79
N ALA A 219 -3.76 5.14 14.97
CA ALA A 219 -3.97 5.97 16.16
C ALA A 219 -2.68 6.64 16.61
N TYR A 220 -1.57 5.89 16.67
CA TYR A 220 -0.26 6.43 16.99
C TYR A 220 0.18 7.51 15.98
N ALA A 221 0.04 7.24 14.68
CA ALA A 221 0.35 8.20 13.62
C ALA A 221 -0.56 9.44 13.64
N ALA A 222 -1.80 9.31 14.14
CA ALA A 222 -2.73 10.42 14.33
C ALA A 222 -2.44 11.26 15.59
N GLY A 223 -1.47 10.84 16.43
CA GLY A 223 -1.19 11.44 17.73
C GLY A 223 -2.23 11.10 18.80
N ASP A 224 -3.14 10.16 18.55
CA ASP A 224 -4.19 9.76 19.48
C ASP A 224 -3.68 8.64 20.41
N LYS A 225 -2.95 9.05 21.45
CA LYS A 225 -2.41 8.13 22.47
C LYS A 225 -3.51 7.31 23.15
N GLY A 226 -4.69 7.90 23.38
CA GLY A 226 -5.82 7.24 24.04
C GLY A 226 -6.40 6.11 23.21
N ALA A 227 -6.69 6.37 21.93
CA ALA A 227 -7.14 5.34 21.01
C ALA A 227 -6.08 4.24 20.82
N ALA A 228 -4.80 4.62 20.70
CA ALA A 228 -3.70 3.66 20.56
C ALA A 228 -3.64 2.70 21.75
N LEU A 229 -3.69 3.21 22.99
CA LEU A 229 -3.74 2.39 24.21
C LEU A 229 -4.97 1.49 24.22
N HIS A 230 -6.15 2.03 23.92
CA HIS A 230 -7.39 1.25 23.87
C HIS A 230 -7.31 0.07 22.89
N HIS A 231 -6.74 0.27 21.70
CA HIS A 231 -6.57 -0.81 20.74
C HIS A 231 -5.51 -1.84 21.19
N ILE A 232 -4.43 -1.41 21.86
CA ILE A 232 -3.39 -2.29 22.41
C ILE A 232 -3.97 -3.17 23.53
N GLU A 233 -4.73 -2.60 24.46
CA GLU A 233 -5.36 -3.35 25.54
C GLU A 233 -6.33 -4.41 25.00
N ASN A 234 -7.16 -4.03 24.02
CA ASN A 234 -8.05 -4.98 23.35
C ASN A 234 -7.28 -6.07 22.58
N TYR A 235 -6.13 -5.74 21.99
CA TYR A 235 -5.27 -6.70 21.34
C TYR A 235 -4.73 -7.72 22.36
N GLU A 236 -4.18 -7.26 23.48
CA GLU A 236 -3.58 -8.10 24.53
C GLU A 236 -4.58 -9.04 25.21
N ARG A 237 -5.87 -8.68 25.25
CA ARG A 237 -6.93 -9.57 25.76
C ARG A 237 -7.09 -10.86 24.95
N GLN A 238 -6.71 -10.87 23.67
CA GLN A 238 -6.97 -11.99 22.76
C GLN A 238 -5.70 -12.56 22.12
N TRP A 239 -4.63 -11.76 21.98
CA TRP A 239 -3.42 -12.15 21.26
C TRP A 239 -2.16 -11.64 21.96
N ARG A 240 -1.04 -12.33 21.73
CA ARG A 240 0.27 -11.89 22.21
C ARG A 240 0.72 -10.63 21.45
N LEU A 241 1.02 -9.56 22.17
CA LEU A 241 1.48 -8.30 21.58
C LEU A 241 2.80 -8.49 20.82
N PRO A 242 2.87 -8.20 19.52
CA PRO A 242 4.11 -8.29 18.75
C PRO A 242 5.03 -7.09 19.05
N GLU A 243 6.33 -7.28 18.87
CA GLU A 243 7.37 -6.30 19.20
C GLU A 243 7.11 -4.88 18.63
N PRO A 244 6.65 -4.69 17.38
CA PRO A 244 6.38 -3.35 16.86
C PRO A 244 5.28 -2.61 17.63
N LEU A 245 4.24 -3.32 18.09
CA LEU A 245 3.17 -2.71 18.87
C LEU A 245 3.59 -2.49 20.33
N ALA A 246 4.46 -3.35 20.87
CA ALA A 246 5.07 -3.14 22.19
C ALA A 246 5.92 -1.87 22.23
N LYS A 247 6.69 -1.58 21.17
CA LYS A 247 7.43 -0.31 21.04
C LYS A 247 6.52 0.91 21.06
N ILE A 248 5.39 0.85 20.34
CA ILE A 248 4.37 1.91 20.37
C ILE A 248 3.82 2.08 21.79
N LYS A 249 3.47 0.98 22.47
CA LYS A 249 2.99 1.00 23.86
C LYS A 249 3.99 1.71 24.79
N THR A 250 5.27 1.36 24.71
CA THR A 250 6.31 2.00 25.52
C THR A 250 6.44 3.50 25.19
N ALA A 251 6.39 3.87 23.91
CA ALA A 251 6.51 5.27 23.48
C ALA A 251 5.35 6.14 23.99
N ILE A 252 4.12 5.61 24.01
CA ILE A 252 2.94 6.37 24.48
C ILE A 252 2.80 6.40 26.00
N THR A 253 3.34 5.41 26.73
CA THR A 253 3.29 5.37 28.21
C THR A 253 4.48 6.00 28.90
N SER A 254 5.56 6.32 28.16
CA SER A 254 6.71 7.00 28.76
C SER A 254 6.32 8.45 29.09
N PRO A 255 6.61 8.94 30.31
CA PRO A 255 6.33 10.33 30.68
C PRO A 255 7.14 11.28 29.79
N ASP A 256 6.52 12.40 29.38
CA ASP A 256 7.24 13.43 28.64
C ASP A 256 8.39 13.96 29.51
N PRO A 257 9.62 14.14 28.97
CA PRO A 257 10.80 14.55 29.74
C PRO A 257 10.73 15.99 30.29
N GLY A 258 9.54 16.56 30.48
CA GLY A 258 9.32 17.94 30.92
C GLY A 258 8.05 18.18 31.76
N GLU A 259 7.31 17.17 32.20
CA GLU A 259 6.26 17.37 33.21
C GLU A 259 6.86 17.34 34.62
N PRO A 260 6.86 18.46 35.37
CA PRO A 260 7.30 18.46 36.77
C PRO A 260 6.31 17.67 37.63
N ILE A 261 6.85 16.84 38.52
CA ILE A 261 6.13 16.15 39.60
C ILE A 261 5.64 17.17 40.64
#